data_AF-A0A6G1RMS5-F1
#
_entry.id   AF-A0A6G1RMS5-F1
#
_cell.length_a   1.000
_cell.length_b   1.000
_cell.length_c   1.000
_cell.angle_alpha   90.00
_cell.angle_beta   90.00
_cell.angle_gamma   90.00
#
_symmetry.space_group_name_H-M   'P 1'
#
loop_
_entity.id
_entity.type
_entity.pdbx_description
1 polymer ?
#
loop_
_entity_poly.entity_id
_entity_poly.type
_entity_poly.pdbx_seq_one_letter_code
_entity_poly.pdbx_strand_id
1 'polypeptide(L)'
;GVLRRAKSKNGGRSLREKLDKIGLNLPAGRRKAANVTLLTSLVEGEAVHLARDFGYVCETEFPSKAVAEYLTRPHMGRNEMANRKNMLLAAKQICKEFTDLLTQDRTPLGNTRPSPILDPGIQGCLTHFSLITHGFGSAAICAAMTSVQNYLNEALKIADKTYMNAGDQSPAETNKTIDKMDKHRK
;
A
#
# COMPACT_ATOMS: atom_id res chain seq x y z
N GLY A 1 15.05 19.64 22.90
CA GLY A 1 14.73 18.47 23.73
C GLY A 1 15.82 18.25 24.75
N VAL A 2 15.48 17.67 25.90
CA VAL A 2 16.36 17.21 27.01
C VAL A 2 17.53 16.29 26.55
N LEU A 3 17.63 16.00 25.25
CA LEU A 3 18.47 15.02 24.57
C LEU A 3 19.69 15.64 23.85
N ARG A 4 20.46 16.51 24.49
CA ARG A 4 21.91 16.60 24.20
C ARG A 4 22.68 16.33 25.48
N ARG A 5 22.50 15.12 26.06
CA ARG A 5 23.49 14.60 27.01
C ARG A 5 24.83 14.57 26.27
N ALA A 6 25.84 15.21 26.86
CA ALA A 6 27.18 15.20 26.32
C ALA A 6 27.67 13.74 26.15
N LYS A 7 28.34 13.43 25.03
CA LYS A 7 29.06 12.16 24.91
C LYS A 7 30.10 12.10 26.02
N SER A 8 30.04 11.07 26.86
CA SER A 8 31.08 10.85 27.87
C SER A 8 32.43 10.59 27.15
N LYS A 9 33.49 11.23 27.63
CA LYS A 9 34.84 11.22 27.01
C LYS A 9 35.33 9.81 26.66
N ASN A 10 34.98 8.82 27.47
CA ASN A 10 35.38 7.42 27.31
C ASN A 10 34.21 6.48 26.98
N GLY A 11 32.99 6.98 26.76
CA GLY A 11 31.79 6.15 26.60
C GLY A 11 31.91 5.13 25.46
N GLY A 12 32.46 5.55 24.33
CA GLY A 12 32.70 4.65 23.20
C GLY A 12 33.75 3.56 23.49
N ARG A 13 34.79 3.87 24.29
CA ARG A 13 35.82 2.88 24.67
C ARG A 13 35.23 1.86 25.65
N SER A 14 34.58 2.33 26.71
CA SER A 14 33.96 1.46 27.72
C SER A 14 32.86 0.58 27.12
N LEU A 15 32.08 1.09 26.16
CA LEU A 15 31.09 0.30 25.44
C LEU A 15 31.75 -0.84 24.66
N ARG A 16 32.83 -0.57 23.92
CA ARG A 16 33.56 -1.60 23.17
C ARG A 16 34.12 -2.68 24.10
N GLU A 17 34.76 -2.29 25.21
CA GLU A 17 35.31 -3.24 26.20
C GLU A 17 34.23 -4.13 26.83
N LYS A 18 33.02 -3.58 27.09
CA LYS A 18 31.90 -4.36 27.63
C LYS A 18 31.32 -5.32 26.59
N LEU A 19 31.22 -4.90 25.34
CA LEU A 19 30.73 -5.74 24.24
C LEU A 19 31.70 -6.87 23.92
N ASP A 20 33.00 -6.60 23.95
CA ASP A 20 34.04 -7.61 23.70
C ASP A 20 33.99 -8.76 24.72
N LYS A 21 33.73 -8.43 26.00
CA LYS A 21 33.53 -9.43 27.07
C LYS A 21 32.36 -10.40 26.83
N ILE A 22 31.38 -10.02 26.01
CA ILE A 22 30.25 -10.88 25.62
C ILE A 22 30.38 -11.40 24.18
N GLY A 23 31.58 -11.31 23.59
CA GLY A 23 31.87 -11.82 22.25
C GLY A 23 31.39 -10.92 21.10
N LEU A 24 31.03 -9.67 21.38
CA LEU A 24 30.57 -8.71 20.36
C LEU A 24 31.67 -7.70 20.02
N ASN A 25 32.17 -7.77 18.79
CA ASN A 25 33.18 -6.83 18.30
C ASN A 25 32.54 -5.58 17.68
N LEU A 26 32.87 -4.40 18.22
CA LEU A 26 32.41 -3.11 17.70
C LEU A 26 33.61 -2.27 17.22
N PRO A 27 33.79 -2.05 15.90
CA PRO A 27 34.95 -1.37 15.36
C PRO A 27 35.00 0.11 15.79
N ALA A 28 36.20 0.61 16.09
CA ALA A 28 36.44 2.02 16.36
C ALA A 28 36.38 2.84 15.06
N GLY A 29 35.78 4.03 15.10
CA GLY A 29 35.84 4.99 13.98
C GLY A 29 34.91 4.71 12.80
N ARG A 30 34.09 3.65 12.83
CA ARG A 30 33.09 3.41 11.77
C ARG A 30 32.06 4.55 11.75
N ARG A 31 32.05 5.30 10.65
CA ARG A 31 31.02 6.32 10.35
C ARG A 31 29.77 5.63 9.79
N LYS A 32 28.65 6.36 9.78
CA LYS A 32 27.31 5.88 9.41
C LYS A 32 27.34 5.19 8.04
N ALA A 33 26.74 4.01 7.94
CA ALA A 33 26.65 3.22 6.70
C ALA A 33 25.48 3.65 5.79
N ALA A 34 24.60 4.51 6.30
CA ALA A 34 23.45 5.04 5.58
C ALA A 34 23.23 6.51 5.97
N ASN A 35 22.51 7.23 5.12
CA ASN A 35 22.06 8.59 5.41
C ASN A 35 21.18 8.61 6.67
N VAL A 36 21.25 9.71 7.40
CA VAL A 36 20.47 9.90 8.63
C VAL A 36 19.05 10.24 8.24
N THR A 37 18.11 9.38 8.63
CA THR A 37 16.68 9.61 8.46
C THR A 37 15.97 9.38 9.79
N LEU A 38 14.67 9.71 9.90
CA LEU A 38 13.90 9.37 11.09
C LEU A 38 13.82 7.85 11.33
N LEU A 39 13.93 7.03 10.27
CA LEU A 39 13.98 5.57 10.41
C LEU A 39 15.22 5.13 11.21
N THR A 40 16.34 5.86 11.09
CA THR A 40 17.55 5.56 11.87
C THR A 40 17.42 5.82 13.37
N SER A 41 16.35 6.52 13.80
CA SER A 41 16.05 6.68 15.23
C SER A 41 15.24 5.54 15.82
N LEU A 42 14.64 4.69 14.99
CA LEU A 42 13.87 3.54 15.45
C LEU A 42 14.80 2.39 15.82
N VAL A 43 14.49 1.71 16.92
CA VAL A 43 14.97 0.33 17.10
C VAL A 43 14.07 -0.62 16.32
N GLU A 44 14.58 -1.82 16.01
CA GLU A 44 13.84 -2.79 15.21
C GLU A 44 12.46 -3.13 15.80
N GLY A 45 12.37 -3.29 17.13
CA GLY A 45 11.09 -3.53 17.80
C GLY A 45 10.08 -2.37 17.64
N GLU A 46 10.54 -1.12 17.62
CA GLU A 46 9.67 0.04 17.38
C GLU A 46 9.17 0.05 15.93
N ALA A 47 10.04 -0.26 14.97
CA ALA A 47 9.68 -0.33 13.56
C ALA A 47 8.65 -1.42 13.27
N VAL A 48 8.77 -2.59 13.92
CA VAL A 48 7.80 -3.69 13.83
C VAL A 48 6.44 -3.28 14.41
N HIS A 49 6.41 -2.64 15.57
CA HIS A 49 5.16 -2.13 16.14
C HIS A 49 4.53 -1.05 15.26
N LEU A 50 5.34 -0.11 14.77
CA LEU A 50 4.85 0.93 13.86
C LEU A 50 4.25 0.33 12.59
N ALA A 51 4.85 -0.71 12.02
CA ALA A 51 4.32 -1.39 10.84
C ALA A 51 2.95 -2.00 11.11
N ARG A 52 2.78 -2.67 12.25
CA ARG A 52 1.51 -3.26 12.67
C ARG A 52 0.45 -2.19 12.90
N ASP A 53 0.79 -1.15 13.64
CA ASP A 53 -0.15 -0.07 13.98
C ASP A 53 -0.55 0.71 12.72
N PHE A 54 0.39 0.93 11.79
CA PHE A 54 0.10 1.51 10.48
C PHE A 54 -0.84 0.61 9.65
N GLY A 55 -0.58 -0.70 9.63
CA GLY A 55 -1.47 -1.68 8.98
C GLY A 55 -2.89 -1.63 9.51
N TYR A 56 -3.03 -1.56 10.84
CA TYR A 56 -4.34 -1.43 11.49
C TYR A 56 -5.07 -0.16 11.07
N VAL A 57 -4.40 1.00 11.05
CA VAL A 57 -4.98 2.27 10.58
C VAL A 57 -5.35 2.21 9.10
N CYS A 58 -4.51 1.58 8.27
CA CYS A 58 -4.81 1.33 6.85
C CYS A 58 -6.07 0.49 6.62
N GLU A 59 -6.36 -0.46 7.52
CA GLU A 59 -7.52 -1.34 7.43
C GLU A 59 -8.79 -0.69 8.00
N THR A 60 -8.66 0.03 9.11
CA THR A 60 -9.81 0.51 9.90
C THR A 60 -10.20 1.96 9.61
N GLU A 61 -9.23 2.82 9.32
CA GLU A 61 -9.47 4.27 9.17
C GLU A 61 -9.45 4.72 7.71
N PHE A 62 -8.80 3.97 6.80
CA PHE A 62 -8.73 4.38 5.40
C PHE A 62 -10.11 4.31 4.72
N PRO A 63 -10.60 5.39 4.11
CA PRO A 63 -11.99 5.48 3.66
C PRO A 63 -12.21 4.88 2.25
N SER A 64 -11.85 3.62 2.03
CA SER A 64 -11.91 2.95 0.72
C SER A 64 -13.25 3.11 0.00
N LYS A 65 -14.36 2.98 0.74
CA LYS A 65 -15.71 3.10 0.17
C LYS A 65 -16.02 4.51 -0.30
N ALA A 66 -15.78 5.52 0.54
CA ALA A 66 -16.05 6.92 0.19
C ALA A 66 -15.18 7.36 -1.01
N VAL A 67 -13.92 6.93 -1.04
CA VAL A 67 -13.01 7.17 -2.18
C VAL A 67 -13.54 6.49 -3.45
N ALA A 68 -14.01 5.25 -3.36
CA ALA A 68 -14.58 4.53 -4.49
C ALA A 68 -15.84 5.20 -5.05
N GLU A 69 -16.75 5.64 -4.18
CA GLU A 69 -17.96 6.38 -4.58
C GLU A 69 -17.61 7.69 -5.28
N TYR A 70 -16.71 8.47 -4.68
CA TYR A 70 -16.27 9.75 -5.23
C TYR A 70 -15.64 9.60 -6.62
N LEU A 71 -14.72 8.66 -6.79
CA LEU A 71 -13.99 8.44 -8.05
C LEU A 71 -14.83 7.75 -9.12
N THR A 72 -15.87 7.00 -8.74
CA THR A 72 -16.74 6.30 -9.72
C THR A 72 -17.84 7.22 -10.27
N ARG A 73 -18.26 8.24 -9.52
CA ARG A 73 -19.34 9.15 -9.90
C ARG A 73 -19.22 9.76 -11.31
N PRO A 74 -18.05 10.23 -11.79
CA PRO A 74 -17.91 10.80 -13.14
C PRO A 74 -18.05 9.79 -14.29
N HIS A 75 -18.03 8.49 -14.00
CA HIS A 75 -18.12 7.42 -15.01
C HIS A 75 -19.54 6.89 -15.19
N MET A 76 -20.43 7.09 -14.21
CA MET A 76 -21.80 6.55 -14.24
C MET A 76 -22.65 7.11 -15.39
N GLY A 77 -22.41 8.34 -15.83
CA GLY A 77 -23.22 9.00 -16.87
C GLY A 77 -22.76 8.80 -18.32
N ARG A 78 -21.63 8.12 -18.56
CA ARG A 78 -20.96 8.12 -19.88
C ARG A 78 -21.07 6.83 -20.70
N ASN A 79 -21.82 5.82 -20.23
CA ASN A 79 -21.78 4.45 -20.80
C ASN A 79 -20.36 3.82 -20.85
N GLU A 80 -19.37 4.43 -20.19
CA GLU A 80 -17.98 3.96 -20.12
C GLU A 80 -17.74 2.95 -18.99
N MET A 81 -18.79 2.54 -18.27
CA MET A 81 -18.67 1.70 -17.08
C MET A 81 -18.04 0.33 -17.36
N ALA A 82 -18.26 -0.24 -18.54
CA ALA A 82 -17.62 -1.49 -18.96
C ALA A 82 -16.10 -1.33 -19.09
N ASN A 83 -15.64 -0.28 -19.78
CA ASN A 83 -14.22 0.02 -19.90
C ASN A 83 -13.60 0.34 -18.52
N ARG A 84 -14.33 1.11 -17.69
CA ARG A 84 -13.90 1.42 -16.32
C ARG A 84 -13.70 0.17 -15.49
N LYS A 85 -14.64 -0.79 -15.55
CA LYS A 85 -14.53 -2.07 -14.86
C LYS A 85 -13.28 -2.85 -15.30
N ASN A 86 -13.00 -2.91 -16.59
CA ASN A 86 -11.79 -3.58 -17.10
C ASN A 86 -10.51 -2.93 -16.58
N MET A 87 -10.44 -1.59 -16.55
CA MET A 87 -9.30 -0.88 -15.96
C MET A 87 -9.13 -1.16 -14.46
N LEU A 88 -10.22 -1.24 -13.71
CA LEU A 88 -10.19 -1.56 -12.27
C LEU A 88 -9.69 -3.00 -12.02
N LEU A 89 -10.13 -3.96 -12.83
CA LEU A 89 -9.66 -5.36 -12.76
C LEU A 89 -8.16 -5.47 -13.10
N ALA A 90 -7.71 -4.80 -14.15
CA ALA A 90 -6.29 -4.78 -14.53
C ALA A 90 -5.43 -4.16 -13.41
N ALA A 91 -5.85 -3.02 -12.86
CA ALA A 91 -5.16 -2.38 -11.74
C ALA A 91 -5.09 -3.30 -10.50
N LYS A 92 -6.20 -3.99 -10.17
CA LYS A 92 -6.25 -4.94 -9.06
C LYS A 92 -5.26 -6.09 -9.25
N GLN A 93 -5.16 -6.62 -10.47
CA GLN A 93 -4.23 -7.71 -10.77
C GLN A 93 -2.77 -7.27 -10.60
N ILE A 94 -2.39 -6.10 -11.14
CA ILE A 94 -1.03 -5.55 -10.98
C ILE A 94 -0.70 -5.30 -9.50
N CYS A 95 -1.66 -4.74 -8.75
CA CYS A 95 -1.49 -4.52 -7.31
C CYS A 95 -1.22 -5.82 -6.55
N LYS A 96 -1.93 -6.90 -6.93
CA LYS A 96 -1.78 -8.22 -6.33
C LYS A 96 -0.40 -8.81 -6.65
N GLU A 97 0.01 -8.83 -7.91
CA GLU A 97 1.32 -9.37 -8.32
C GLU A 97 2.48 -8.69 -7.59
N PHE A 98 2.41 -7.35 -7.47
CA PHE A 98 3.41 -6.59 -6.73
C PHE A 98 3.43 -6.94 -5.23
N THR A 99 2.24 -7.06 -4.62
CA THR A 99 2.13 -7.45 -3.20
C THR A 99 2.63 -8.88 -2.98
N ASP A 100 2.28 -9.81 -3.87
CA ASP A 100 2.70 -11.21 -3.80
C ASP A 100 4.23 -11.34 -3.84
N LEU A 101 4.93 -10.55 -4.67
CA LEU A 101 6.40 -10.46 -4.66
C LEU A 101 6.93 -10.00 -3.29
N LEU A 102 6.36 -8.95 -2.71
CA LEU A 102 6.81 -8.42 -1.42
C LEU A 102 6.59 -9.42 -0.28
N THR A 103 5.52 -10.22 -0.30
CA THR A 103 5.29 -11.29 0.71
C THR A 103 6.28 -12.46 0.61
N GLN A 104 7.01 -12.55 -0.51
CA GLN A 104 8.08 -13.52 -0.72
C GLN A 104 9.44 -13.01 -0.24
N ASP A 105 9.55 -11.77 0.24
CA ASP A 105 10.78 -11.27 0.86
C ASP A 105 11.20 -12.20 2.02
N ARG A 106 12.44 -12.68 1.96
CA ARG A 106 13.10 -13.49 3.01
C ARG A 106 14.27 -12.74 3.62
N THR A 107 14.14 -11.43 3.80
CA THR A 107 15.12 -10.63 4.51
C THR A 107 15.25 -11.11 5.96
N PRO A 108 16.46 -11.38 6.46
CA PRO A 108 16.70 -11.64 7.88
C PRO A 108 16.31 -10.44 8.74
N LEU A 109 15.22 -10.58 9.51
CA LEU A 109 14.79 -9.61 10.52
C LEU A 109 14.78 -10.28 11.90
N GLY A 110 15.26 -9.56 12.90
CA GLY A 110 15.37 -10.00 14.29
C GLY A 110 16.22 -11.26 14.39
N ASN A 111 15.64 -12.30 14.98
CA ASN A 111 16.28 -13.61 15.11
C ASN A 111 15.94 -14.58 13.97
N THR A 112 15.15 -14.15 12.98
CA THR A 112 14.78 -15.01 11.84
C THR A 112 15.90 -15.05 10.80
N ARG A 113 16.15 -16.24 10.25
CA ARG A 113 17.15 -16.48 9.19
C ARG A 113 16.56 -17.39 8.11
N PRO A 114 15.53 -16.94 7.38
CA PRO A 114 14.93 -17.75 6.34
C PRO A 114 15.87 -17.94 5.15
N SER A 115 15.72 -19.05 4.43
CA SER A 115 16.41 -19.26 3.16
C SER A 115 15.82 -18.33 2.09
N PRO A 116 16.65 -17.60 1.32
CA PRO A 116 16.20 -16.86 0.15
C PRO A 116 15.44 -17.75 -0.84
N ILE A 117 14.37 -17.21 -1.42
CA ILE A 117 13.57 -17.87 -2.47
C ILE A 117 13.46 -17.04 -3.75
N LEU A 118 13.72 -15.74 -3.65
CA LEU A 118 13.73 -14.82 -4.79
C LEU A 118 15.09 -14.84 -5.48
N ASP A 119 15.11 -14.35 -6.73
CA ASP A 119 16.35 -14.09 -7.45
C ASP A 119 17.34 -13.27 -6.59
N PRO A 120 18.64 -13.60 -6.55
CA PRO A 120 19.61 -12.91 -5.70
C PRO A 120 19.66 -11.39 -5.89
N GLY A 121 19.44 -10.88 -7.10
CA GLY A 121 19.41 -9.44 -7.37
C GLY A 121 18.22 -8.76 -6.69
N ILE A 122 17.03 -9.36 -6.82
CA ILE A 122 15.80 -8.84 -6.20
C ILE A 122 15.87 -8.99 -4.68
N GLN A 123 16.25 -10.17 -4.17
CA GLN A 123 16.38 -10.39 -2.73
C GLN A 123 17.41 -9.45 -2.12
N GLY A 124 18.53 -9.17 -2.79
CA GLY A 124 19.54 -8.21 -2.33
C GLY A 124 18.99 -6.79 -2.18
N CYS A 125 18.23 -6.32 -3.17
CA CYS A 125 17.56 -5.02 -3.12
C CYS A 125 16.53 -4.92 -2.00
N LEU A 126 15.67 -5.94 -1.85
CA LEU A 126 14.68 -6.01 -0.77
C LEU A 126 15.35 -6.08 0.59
N THR A 127 16.42 -6.86 0.72
CA THR A 127 17.24 -6.95 1.95
C THR A 127 17.81 -5.60 2.33
N HIS A 128 18.39 -4.87 1.37
CA HIS A 128 18.89 -3.53 1.65
C HIS A 128 17.78 -2.60 2.16
N PHE A 129 16.65 -2.56 1.47
CA PHE A 129 15.49 -1.76 1.85
C PHE A 129 14.93 -2.12 3.23
N SER A 130 14.72 -3.40 3.50
CA SER A 130 14.24 -3.92 4.77
C SER A 130 15.23 -3.60 5.91
N LEU A 131 16.55 -3.67 5.69
CA LEU A 131 17.54 -3.34 6.72
C LEU A 131 17.58 -1.84 7.03
N ILE A 132 17.51 -0.94 6.04
CA ILE A 132 17.53 0.51 6.28
C ILE A 132 16.22 1.02 6.89
N THR A 133 15.12 0.28 6.69
CA THR A 133 13.80 0.62 7.25
C THR A 133 13.46 -0.17 8.51
N HIS A 134 14.37 -1.01 9.02
CA HIS A 134 14.11 -1.89 10.16
C HIS A 134 12.86 -2.78 9.97
N GLY A 135 12.62 -3.25 8.74
CA GLY A 135 11.47 -4.07 8.36
C GLY A 135 10.16 -3.30 8.17
N PHE A 136 10.06 -2.05 8.64
CA PHE A 136 8.86 -1.23 8.51
C PHE A 136 8.48 -1.00 7.03
N GLY A 137 9.46 -0.73 6.17
CA GLY A 137 9.20 -0.28 4.80
C GLY A 137 8.37 -1.27 3.99
N SER A 138 8.78 -2.53 3.94
CA SER A 138 8.08 -3.56 3.17
C SER A 138 6.67 -3.81 3.72
N ALA A 139 6.53 -3.88 5.04
CA ALA A 139 5.23 -4.04 5.69
C ALA A 139 4.29 -2.84 5.45
N ALA A 140 4.81 -1.61 5.49
CA ALA A 140 4.04 -0.41 5.22
C ALA A 140 3.56 -0.34 3.76
N ILE A 141 4.39 -0.76 2.80
CA ILE A 141 3.97 -0.87 1.39
C ILE A 141 2.85 -1.90 1.27
N CYS A 142 3.00 -3.09 1.84
CA CYS A 142 1.93 -4.10 1.82
C CYS A 142 0.62 -3.58 2.44
N ALA A 143 0.68 -2.90 3.57
CA ALA A 143 -0.48 -2.28 4.21
C ALA A 143 -1.17 -1.24 3.30
N ALA A 144 -0.40 -0.34 2.71
CA ALA A 144 -0.93 0.66 1.78
C ALA A 144 -1.55 0.01 0.53
N MET A 145 -0.93 -1.06 0.01
CA MET A 145 -1.47 -1.83 -1.10
C MET A 145 -2.78 -2.53 -0.75
N THR A 146 -2.95 -2.98 0.49
CA THR A 146 -4.25 -3.50 0.97
C THR A 146 -5.33 -2.43 0.94
N SER A 147 -5.04 -1.20 1.39
CA SER A 147 -5.99 -0.07 1.30
C SER A 147 -6.38 0.25 -0.15
N VAL A 148 -5.42 0.20 -1.08
CA VAL A 148 -5.67 0.36 -2.52
C VAL A 148 -6.54 -0.77 -3.05
N GLN A 149 -6.24 -2.03 -2.71
CA GLN A 149 -7.03 -3.18 -3.12
C GLN A 149 -8.47 -3.11 -2.59
N ASN A 150 -8.67 -2.65 -1.34
CA ASN A 150 -9.98 -2.42 -0.77
C ASN A 150 -10.76 -1.35 -1.53
N TYR A 151 -10.12 -0.23 -1.89
CA TYR A 151 -10.72 0.77 -2.78
C TYR A 151 -11.13 0.16 -4.13
N LEU A 152 -10.24 -0.60 -4.78
CA LEU A 152 -10.53 -1.23 -6.07
C LEU A 152 -11.71 -2.21 -5.98
N ASN A 153 -11.79 -2.97 -4.89
CA ASN A 153 -12.92 -3.86 -4.61
C ASN A 153 -14.23 -3.08 -4.44
N GLU A 154 -14.24 -1.99 -3.69
CA GLU A 154 -15.45 -1.15 -3.54
C GLU A 154 -15.85 -0.51 -4.87
N ALA A 155 -14.89 -0.02 -5.66
CA ALA A 155 -15.16 0.55 -6.98
C ALA A 155 -15.76 -0.48 -7.95
N LEU A 156 -15.27 -1.73 -7.92
CA LEU A 156 -15.83 -2.83 -8.70
C LEU A 156 -17.27 -3.16 -8.29
N LYS A 157 -17.56 -3.21 -6.98
CA LYS A 157 -18.94 -3.41 -6.48
C LYS A 157 -19.91 -2.35 -7.02
N ILE A 158 -19.48 -1.09 -7.07
CA ILE A 158 -20.29 0.01 -7.62
C ILE A 158 -20.48 -0.16 -9.13
N ALA A 159 -19.42 -0.53 -9.85
CA ALA A 159 -19.49 -0.75 -11.29
C ALA A 159 -20.46 -1.89 -11.66
N ASP A 160 -20.43 -2.99 -10.91
CA ASP A 160 -21.32 -4.14 -11.10
C ASP A 160 -22.79 -3.78 -10.85
N LYS A 161 -23.10 -3.03 -9.78
CA LYS A 161 -24.46 -2.54 -9.52
C LYS A 161 -25.00 -1.66 -10.64
N THR A 162 -24.16 -0.78 -11.18
CA THR A 162 -24.57 0.14 -12.26
C THR A 162 -24.88 -0.64 -13.54
N TYR A 163 -24.11 -1.70 -13.83
CA TYR A 163 -24.35 -2.57 -14.98
C TYR A 163 -25.69 -3.31 -14.87
N MET A 164 -26.03 -3.84 -13.70
CA MET A 164 -27.31 -4.53 -13.47
C MET A 164 -28.50 -3.60 -13.58
N ASN A 165 -28.38 -2.36 -13.08
CA ASN A 165 -29.46 -1.36 -13.19
C ASN A 165 -29.68 -0.83 -14.62
N ALA A 166 -28.64 -0.85 -15.48
CA ALA A 166 -28.78 -0.48 -16.88
C ALA A 166 -29.48 -1.56 -17.74
N GLY A 167 -29.46 -2.83 -17.29
CA GLY A 167 -30.13 -3.94 -17.96
C GLY A 167 -31.64 -4.02 -17.74
N ASP A 168 -32.18 -3.28 -16.77
CA ASP A 168 -33.61 -3.29 -16.39
C ASP A 168 -34.38 -2.07 -16.92
N GLN A 169 -33.72 -1.22 -17.72
CA GLN A 169 -34.40 -0.21 -18.52
C GLN A 169 -34.76 -0.80 -19.89
N SER A 170 -35.95 -1.40 -19.97
CA SER A 170 -36.65 -1.62 -21.24
C SER A 170 -36.62 -0.32 -22.07
N PRO A 171 -36.51 -0.39 -23.41
CA PRO A 171 -36.63 0.81 -24.23
C PRO A 171 -37.99 1.43 -23.95
N ALA A 172 -38.02 2.73 -23.61
CA ALA A 172 -39.28 3.45 -23.59
C ALA A 172 -39.94 3.27 -24.97
N GLU A 173 -41.06 2.56 -25.01
CA GLU A 173 -41.90 2.44 -26.19
C GLU A 173 -42.45 3.84 -26.54
N THR A 174 -41.71 4.63 -27.30
CA THR A 174 -42.30 5.72 -28.09
C THR A 174 -42.94 5.11 -29.33
N ASN A 175 -44.14 4.54 -29.15
CA ASN A 175 -44.99 4.13 -30.26
C ASN A 175 -46.22 5.04 -30.37
N LYS A 176 -46.20 5.81 -31.47
CA LYS A 176 -47.29 6.04 -32.43
C LYS A 176 -48.29 7.21 -32.19
N THR A 177 -48.17 8.13 -33.16
CA THR A 177 -49.24 8.69 -34.01
C THR A 177 -50.34 9.52 -33.34
N ILE A 178 -50.32 10.83 -33.61
CA ILE A 178 -51.45 11.60 -34.16
C ILE A 178 -50.81 12.77 -34.92
N ASP A 179 -50.70 12.64 -36.24
CA ASP A 179 -50.44 13.79 -37.11
C ASP A 179 -51.15 13.54 -38.45
N LYS A 180 -52.49 13.52 -38.36
CA LYS A 180 -53.42 13.60 -39.48
C LYS A 180 -54.71 14.18 -38.93
N MET A 181 -54.89 15.49 -39.11
CA MET A 181 -56.13 16.17 -39.52
C MET A 181 -56.08 17.62 -39.05
N ASP A 182 -55.55 18.50 -39.89
CA ASP A 182 -56.04 19.88 -39.91
C ASP A 182 -56.10 20.38 -41.36
N LYS A 183 -57.16 19.93 -42.04
CA LYS A 183 -57.67 20.54 -43.26
C LYS A 183 -59.15 20.79 -43.05
N HIS A 184 -59.49 21.90 -42.40
CA HIS A 184 -60.60 22.81 -42.75
C HIS A 184 -60.80 23.82 -41.62
N ARG A 185 -60.70 25.12 -41.94
CA ARG A 185 -61.75 26.15 -41.74
C ARG A 185 -61.17 27.54 -41.46
N LYS A 186 -60.85 28.30 -42.51
CA LYS A 186 -61.50 29.56 -42.92
C LYS A 186 -60.78 30.15 -44.12
#